data_AF-A0A3Z0MTV1-F1
#
_entry.id   AF-A0A3Z0MTV1-F1
#
_cell.length_a   1.000
_cell.length_b   1.000
_cell.length_c   1.000
_cell.angle_alpha   90.00
_cell.angle_beta   90.00
_cell.angle_gamma   90.00
#
_symmetry.space_group_name_H-M   'P 1'
#
loop_
_entity.id
_entity.type
_entity.pdbx_description
1 polymer ?
#
loop_
_entity_poly.entity_id
_entity_poly.type
_entity_poly.pdbx_seq_one_letter_code
_entity_poly.pdbx_strand_id
1 'polypeptide(L)'
;MAVEKLIVDHIDTWTTALQTRSTAGRGSSGKIELYGIKKLRELILELAVRGKLVPQDPNDEPASELLKHIAAEKAELVKQGKIKKPKPLPEISEEEKPFELPAGWEWIKISEIGHDWGQKTPDEDFTYIDVGSINKEYGIIEEPSILSAKDAPSRARKIVQKGTVIYSTVRPYLLNIAIIESAFSPEPIASTAFAIIHPYTAMNANFIYYYLRSPVFINYVESCQTGVAYPAINDKQFFSGIIAVPPSSEQARITKKIKELMSLCDQLEQHSLTSLDAHQQLVETLLTTLTDSQNADELAENWARISKHFDTLFTTEASIDALKQTILQLAVMGKLVPQDPNDEPVEKLLSRAKTHQQKRIENKEIQKNKKIDGVPYPDIQIPKTSSFILLNELAFITKLAGFEYTNYFSLEDAGEVPVVRAQNVKAFNLKKDNLKFISYDVSKKLNRSALSTECLLMTFIGAGIGDTCIFEENKRWHLAPNVAKIEPFSDIDSHYLNIYLNSFTGRNEIFKSLKATAQPSLSMSTIREIMVILPPLQEQKRIVKKTNELLALCDKINHYIQSAQQTQLHLADALTDAAIN
;
A
#
# COMPACT_ATOMS: atom_id res chain seq x y z
N MET A 1 11.80 -13.07 30.26
CA MET A 1 10.53 -12.36 30.50
C MET A 1 9.41 -13.25 29.96
N ALA A 2 8.27 -13.42 30.64
CA ALA A 2 7.17 -14.20 30.08
C ALA A 2 6.67 -13.49 28.81
N VAL A 3 6.41 -14.24 27.72
CA VAL A 3 5.95 -13.70 26.43
C VAL A 3 4.71 -12.82 26.60
N GLU A 4 3.83 -13.19 27.52
CA GLU A 4 2.64 -12.42 27.89
C GLU A 4 2.98 -11.01 28.37
N LYS A 5 4.03 -10.86 29.19
CA LYS A 5 4.49 -9.56 29.68
C LYS A 5 5.06 -8.70 28.55
N LEU A 6 5.81 -9.29 27.62
CA LEU A 6 6.31 -8.58 26.43
C LEU A 6 5.17 -8.09 25.54
N ILE A 7 4.13 -8.90 25.36
CA ILE A 7 2.95 -8.52 24.56
C ILE A 7 2.22 -7.35 25.21
N VAL A 8 1.96 -7.44 26.53
CA VAL A 8 1.19 -6.44 27.27
C VAL A 8 1.97 -5.14 27.44
N ASP A 9 3.24 -5.20 27.84
CA ASP A 9 4.07 -4.02 28.10
C ASP A 9 4.32 -3.20 26.82
N HIS A 10 4.18 -3.81 25.63
CA HIS A 10 4.44 -3.17 24.34
C HIS A 10 3.24 -3.21 23.38
N ILE A 11 2.02 -3.37 23.90
CA ILE A 11 0.79 -3.50 23.09
C ILE A 11 0.60 -2.34 22.11
N ASP A 12 0.95 -1.12 22.51
CA ASP A 12 0.88 0.07 21.67
C ASP A 12 1.81 -0.08 20.46
N THR A 13 3.04 -0.56 20.66
CA THR A 13 3.99 -0.76 19.55
C THR A 13 3.47 -1.78 18.56
N TRP A 14 2.91 -2.90 19.05
CA TRP A 14 2.36 -3.95 18.19
C TRP A 14 1.17 -3.45 17.36
N THR A 15 0.31 -2.60 17.93
CA THR A 15 -0.94 -2.17 17.29
C THR A 15 -0.78 -0.90 16.44
N THR A 16 0.19 -0.03 16.73
CA THR A 16 0.37 1.24 15.99
C THR A 16 1.50 1.20 14.95
N ALA A 17 2.38 0.19 14.96
CA ALA A 17 3.40 0.06 13.92
C ALA A 17 2.74 -0.34 12.58
N LEU A 18 2.51 0.67 11.74
CA LEU A 18 1.85 0.56 10.44
C LEU A 18 2.84 0.72 9.28
N GLN A 19 2.71 -0.10 8.25
CA GLN A 19 3.50 0.03 7.02
C GLN A 19 2.58 0.17 5.81
N THR A 20 2.84 1.16 4.97
CA THR A 20 2.12 1.30 3.69
C THR A 20 2.59 0.24 2.70
N ARG A 21 1.67 -0.57 2.17
CA ARG A 21 2.01 -1.53 1.10
C ARG A 21 2.20 -0.79 -0.22
N SER A 22 3.26 -1.11 -0.96
CA SER A 22 3.46 -0.61 -2.32
C SER A 22 2.42 -1.23 -3.26
N THR A 23 1.43 -0.45 -3.68
CA THR A 23 0.41 -0.90 -4.64
C THR A 23 0.99 -0.93 -6.05
N ALA A 24 1.76 -1.97 -6.37
CA ALA A 24 2.06 -2.36 -7.74
C ALA A 24 0.98 -3.31 -8.33
N GLY A 25 -0.11 -3.58 -7.60
CA GLY A 25 -1.23 -4.42 -8.04
C GLY A 25 -2.58 -3.71 -7.94
N ARG A 26 -3.49 -4.02 -8.88
CA ARG A 26 -4.87 -3.49 -8.91
C ARG A 26 -5.71 -4.17 -7.81
N GLY A 27 -5.84 -3.51 -6.67
CA GLY A 27 -6.78 -3.86 -5.60
C GLY A 27 -6.80 -2.72 -4.58
N SER A 28 -7.98 -2.14 -4.33
CA SER A 28 -8.13 -0.93 -3.50
C SER A 28 -8.29 -1.20 -2.00
N SER A 29 -8.14 -2.44 -1.53
CA SER A 29 -8.53 -2.84 -0.16
C SER A 29 -7.38 -3.14 0.81
N GLY A 30 -6.12 -2.82 0.49
CA GLY A 30 -5.00 -3.17 1.38
C GLY A 30 -3.83 -2.19 1.37
N LYS A 31 -4.10 -0.89 1.60
CA LYS A 31 -3.04 0.15 1.61
C LYS A 31 -2.15 0.09 2.87
N ILE A 32 -2.63 -0.48 3.97
CA ILE A 32 -1.95 -0.51 5.26
C ILE A 32 -1.73 -1.97 5.70
N GLU A 33 -0.51 -2.32 6.08
CA GLU A 33 -0.15 -3.57 6.78
C GLU A 33 0.09 -3.24 8.26
N LEU A 34 -0.55 -3.99 9.17
CA LEU A 34 -0.29 -3.92 10.61
C LEU A 34 1.04 -4.62 10.93
N TYR A 35 2.13 -3.93 10.61
CA TYR A 35 3.50 -4.45 10.68
C TYR A 35 3.85 -4.98 12.08
N GLY A 36 3.47 -4.26 13.14
CA GLY A 36 3.72 -4.69 14.51
C GLY A 36 3.06 -6.04 14.84
N ILE A 37 1.78 -6.22 14.49
CA ILE A 37 1.08 -7.50 14.72
C ILE A 37 1.70 -8.62 13.89
N LYS A 38 2.09 -8.35 12.64
CA LYS A 38 2.82 -9.32 11.82
C LYS A 38 4.12 -9.76 12.50
N LYS A 39 4.92 -8.82 13.00
CA LYS A 39 6.15 -9.09 13.75
C LYS A 39 5.90 -9.87 15.03
N LEU A 40 4.81 -9.56 15.73
CA LEU A 40 4.41 -10.31 16.91
C LEU A 40 4.09 -11.78 16.58
N ARG A 41 3.39 -12.06 15.48
CA ARG A 41 3.13 -13.45 15.02
C ARG A 41 4.42 -14.19 14.70
N GLU A 42 5.34 -13.54 13.99
CA GLU A 42 6.68 -14.09 13.69
C GLU A 42 7.43 -14.43 14.98
N LEU A 43 7.43 -13.51 15.96
CA LEU A 43 8.06 -13.71 17.26
C LEU A 43 7.43 -14.87 18.05
N ILE A 44 6.10 -14.99 18.07
CA ILE A 44 5.42 -16.10 18.75
C ILE A 44 5.89 -17.45 18.19
N LEU A 45 5.98 -17.58 16.87
CA LEU A 45 6.45 -18.80 16.23
C LEU A 45 7.94 -19.06 16.51
N GLU A 46 8.77 -18.01 16.48
CA GLU A 46 10.19 -18.10 16.78
C GLU A 46 10.44 -18.57 18.23
N LEU A 47 9.75 -17.98 19.20
CA LEU A 47 9.83 -18.38 20.61
C LEU A 47 9.30 -19.80 20.84
N ALA A 48 8.28 -20.21 20.08
CA ALA A 48 7.75 -21.57 20.15
C ALA A 48 8.79 -22.61 19.75
N VAL A 49 9.47 -22.41 18.62
CA VAL A 49 10.42 -23.39 18.09
C VAL A 49 11.78 -23.36 18.80
N ARG A 50 12.04 -22.31 19.59
CA ARG A 50 13.21 -22.20 20.49
C ARG A 50 12.94 -22.73 21.90
N GLY A 51 11.72 -23.18 22.19
CA GLY A 51 11.31 -23.63 23.53
C GLY A 51 11.34 -22.52 24.59
N LYS A 52 11.06 -21.29 24.18
CA LYS A 52 10.95 -20.10 25.03
C LYS A 52 9.50 -19.64 25.24
N LEU A 53 8.53 -20.24 24.53
CA LEU A 53 7.12 -19.82 24.58
C LEU A 53 6.36 -20.33 25.81
N VAL A 54 6.67 -21.55 26.28
CA VAL A 54 6.03 -22.18 27.43
C VAL A 54 7.09 -22.64 28.44
N PRO A 55 6.76 -22.76 29.74
CA PRO A 55 7.69 -23.33 30.71
C PRO A 55 8.03 -24.78 30.39
N GLN A 56 9.30 -25.14 30.58
CA GLN A 56 9.78 -26.53 30.52
C GLN A 56 9.38 -27.30 31.79
N ASP A 57 8.98 -28.56 31.63
CA ASP A 57 8.67 -29.45 32.75
C ASP A 57 9.76 -30.55 32.84
N PRO A 58 10.57 -30.58 33.91
CA PRO A 58 11.60 -31.60 34.10
C PRO A 58 11.06 -33.04 34.18
N ASN A 59 9.76 -33.22 34.41
CA ASN A 59 9.11 -34.54 34.45
C ASN A 59 8.62 -35.00 33.07
N ASP A 60 8.71 -34.16 32.05
CA ASP A 60 8.36 -34.59 30.70
C ASP A 60 9.36 -35.65 30.22
N GLU A 61 8.83 -36.66 29.52
CA GLU A 61 9.66 -37.64 28.84
C GLU A 61 10.49 -36.92 27.75
N PRO A 62 11.83 -37.02 27.78
CA PRO A 62 12.68 -36.26 26.87
C PRO A 62 12.45 -36.71 25.41
N ALA A 63 12.74 -35.80 24.48
CA ALA A 63 12.61 -36.07 23.05
C ALA A 63 13.41 -37.31 22.62
N SER A 64 14.51 -37.64 23.29
CA SER A 64 15.28 -38.87 23.05
C SER A 64 14.45 -40.16 23.14
N GLU A 65 13.48 -40.27 24.06
CA GLU A 65 12.60 -41.44 24.13
C GLU A 65 11.54 -41.41 23.02
N LEU A 66 10.96 -40.24 22.74
CA LEU A 66 10.09 -40.02 21.58
C LEU A 66 10.76 -40.49 20.29
N LEU A 67 12.04 -40.17 20.10
CA LEU A 67 12.81 -40.59 18.92
C LEU A 67 13.00 -42.11 18.85
N LYS A 68 13.12 -42.81 20.00
CA LYS A 68 13.13 -44.28 20.03
C LYS A 68 11.79 -44.86 19.59
N HIS A 69 10.68 -44.27 20.01
CA HIS A 69 9.35 -44.68 19.56
C HIS A 69 9.18 -44.48 18.04
N ILE A 70 9.61 -43.33 17.52
CA ILE A 70 9.64 -43.07 16.08
C ILE A 70 10.50 -44.10 15.34
N ALA A 71 11.70 -44.41 15.86
CA ALA A 71 12.59 -45.39 15.25
C ALA A 71 11.96 -46.80 15.21
N ALA A 72 11.25 -47.20 16.27
CA ALA A 72 10.53 -48.48 16.33
C ALA A 72 9.35 -48.53 15.34
N GLU A 73 8.51 -47.49 15.30
CA GLU A 73 7.40 -47.37 14.34
C GLU A 73 7.91 -47.42 12.89
N LYS A 74 8.98 -46.68 12.60
CA LYS A 74 9.65 -46.67 11.30
C LYS A 74 10.19 -48.04 10.92
N ALA A 75 10.85 -48.75 11.84
CA ALA A 75 11.35 -50.10 11.60
C ALA A 75 10.23 -51.08 11.26
N GLU A 76 9.09 -50.98 11.96
CA GLU A 76 7.92 -51.81 11.71
C GLU A 76 7.28 -51.52 10.35
N LEU A 77 7.15 -50.24 9.95
CA LEU A 77 6.65 -49.87 8.62
C LEU A 77 7.56 -50.35 7.48
N VAL A 78 8.89 -50.34 7.68
CA VAL A 78 9.85 -50.91 6.72
C VAL A 78 9.68 -52.42 6.65
N LYS A 79 9.53 -53.11 7.78
CA LYS A 79 9.31 -54.56 7.85
C LYS A 79 8.02 -54.98 7.15
N GLN A 80 6.96 -54.15 7.25
CA GLN A 80 5.70 -54.33 6.54
C GLN A 80 5.76 -53.98 5.05
N GLY A 81 6.90 -53.46 4.55
CA GLY A 81 7.06 -53.05 3.15
C GLY A 81 6.26 -51.80 2.76
N LYS A 82 5.68 -51.08 3.74
CA LYS A 82 4.87 -49.88 3.50
C LYS A 82 5.71 -48.65 3.17
N ILE A 83 6.94 -48.58 3.69
CA ILE A 83 7.90 -47.52 3.38
C ILE A 83 9.26 -48.12 2.98
N LYS A 84 10.01 -47.39 2.15
CA LYS A 84 11.35 -47.81 1.73
C LYS A 84 12.34 -47.68 2.89
N LYS A 85 13.33 -48.58 2.93
CA LYS A 85 14.45 -48.46 3.88
C LYS A 85 15.17 -47.11 3.64
N PRO A 86 15.28 -46.25 4.67
CA PRO A 86 15.93 -44.95 4.50
C PRO A 86 17.43 -45.12 4.25
N LYS A 87 18.00 -44.18 3.50
CA LYS A 87 19.45 -44.05 3.41
C LYS A 87 19.98 -43.47 4.73
N PRO A 88 21.20 -43.83 5.15
CA PRO A 88 21.88 -43.14 6.24
C PRO A 88 21.96 -41.64 5.93
N LEU A 89 21.57 -40.81 6.90
CA LEU A 89 21.69 -39.36 6.79
C LEU A 89 23.03 -38.93 7.38
N PRO A 90 23.63 -37.83 6.86
CA PRO A 90 24.76 -37.20 7.54
C PRO A 90 24.36 -36.77 8.96
N GLU A 91 25.30 -36.82 9.89
CA GLU A 91 25.12 -36.22 11.21
C GLU A 91 24.91 -34.71 11.09
N ILE A 92 24.08 -34.16 11.99
CA ILE A 92 23.82 -32.72 12.05
C ILE A 92 25.06 -32.05 12.64
N SER A 93 25.70 -31.16 11.88
CA SER A 93 26.88 -30.43 12.36
C SER A 93 26.49 -29.25 13.27
N GLU A 94 27.43 -28.74 14.07
CA GLU A 94 27.16 -27.57 14.93
C GLU A 94 26.83 -26.33 14.11
N GLU A 95 27.38 -26.18 12.91
CA GLU A 95 27.08 -25.05 12.01
C GLU A 95 25.66 -25.08 11.44
N GLU A 96 25.01 -26.25 11.42
CA GLU A 96 23.61 -26.36 11.01
C GLU A 96 22.65 -25.91 12.12
N LYS A 97 23.07 -25.90 13.38
CA LYS A 97 22.23 -25.59 14.55
C LYS A 97 22.07 -24.06 14.71
N PRO A 98 20.87 -23.49 14.53
CA PRO A 98 20.71 -22.04 14.53
C PRO A 98 20.75 -21.42 15.94
N PHE A 99 20.55 -22.24 16.98
CA PHE A 99 20.55 -21.83 18.38
C PHE A 99 20.69 -23.05 19.33
N GLU A 100 20.97 -22.76 20.59
CA GLU A 100 21.02 -23.76 21.68
C GLU A 100 19.63 -24.23 22.08
N LEU A 101 19.47 -25.53 22.24
CA LEU A 101 18.20 -26.13 22.65
C LEU A 101 18.01 -26.16 24.17
N PRO A 102 16.75 -26.06 24.63
CA PRO A 102 16.36 -26.47 25.98
C PRO A 102 16.79 -27.88 26.36
N ALA A 103 16.84 -28.14 27.67
CA ALA A 103 17.02 -29.50 28.18
C ALA A 103 15.86 -30.41 27.72
N GLY A 104 16.18 -31.61 27.25
CA GLY A 104 15.21 -32.61 26.80
C GLY A 104 14.72 -32.44 25.36
N TRP A 105 15.19 -31.42 24.64
CA TRP A 105 14.92 -31.25 23.21
C TRP A 105 16.05 -31.84 22.37
N GLU A 106 15.73 -32.25 21.13
CA GLU A 106 16.70 -32.83 20.20
C GLU A 106 16.59 -32.21 18.81
N TRP A 107 17.73 -31.96 18.17
CA TRP A 107 17.78 -31.61 16.75
C TRP A 107 17.73 -32.88 15.90
N ILE A 108 16.78 -32.98 14.97
CA ILE A 108 16.72 -34.06 13.99
C ILE A 108 16.45 -33.51 12.58
N LYS A 109 16.63 -34.33 11.55
CA LYS A 109 16.27 -33.94 10.17
C LYS A 109 14.75 -34.02 9.97
N ILE A 110 14.19 -33.15 9.11
CA ILE A 110 12.77 -33.18 8.72
C ILE A 110 12.38 -34.54 8.10
N SER A 111 13.32 -35.25 7.47
CA SER A 111 13.11 -36.64 7.02
C SER A 111 12.84 -37.66 8.13
N GLU A 112 13.04 -37.31 9.40
CA GLU A 112 12.93 -38.23 10.54
C GLU A 112 11.62 -38.07 11.32
N ILE A 113 10.89 -36.96 11.15
CA ILE A 113 9.60 -36.71 11.83
C ILE A 113 8.40 -37.37 11.15
N GLY A 114 8.57 -37.91 9.94
CA GLY A 114 7.49 -38.55 9.21
C GLY A 114 7.96 -39.33 7.98
N HIS A 115 7.01 -39.76 7.17
CA HIS A 115 7.25 -40.56 5.97
C HIS A 115 6.39 -40.11 4.78
N ASP A 116 6.65 -40.66 3.60
CA ASP A 116 5.88 -40.47 2.36
C ASP A 116 5.31 -41.84 1.93
N TRP A 117 3.99 -41.95 1.73
CA TRP A 117 3.35 -43.16 1.18
C TRP A 117 3.67 -43.39 -0.30
N GLY A 118 4.31 -42.42 -0.94
CA GLY A 118 4.77 -42.49 -2.31
C GLY A 118 3.78 -41.87 -3.28
N GLN A 119 3.84 -42.36 -4.52
CA GLN A 119 3.07 -41.82 -5.62
C GLN A 119 2.24 -42.91 -6.29
N LYS A 120 1.03 -42.55 -6.72
CA LYS A 120 0.19 -43.38 -7.57
C LYS A 120 -0.40 -42.57 -8.71
N THR A 121 -0.80 -43.25 -9.78
CA THR A 121 -1.64 -42.65 -10.82
C THR A 121 -3.10 -42.91 -10.42
N PRO A 122 -3.98 -41.89 -10.39
CA PRO A 122 -5.39 -42.10 -10.12
C PRO A 122 -6.01 -43.02 -11.18
N ASP A 123 -6.79 -44.00 -10.73
CA ASP A 123 -7.50 -45.00 -11.53
C ASP A 123 -9.02 -44.86 -11.47
N GLU A 124 -9.54 -44.20 -10.42
CA GLU A 124 -10.93 -43.80 -10.24
C GLU A 124 -11.06 -42.28 -10.04
N ASP A 125 -12.30 -41.80 -9.81
CA ASP A 125 -12.53 -40.43 -9.37
C ASP A 125 -11.81 -40.16 -8.04
N PHE A 126 -11.18 -38.99 -7.92
CA PHE A 126 -10.32 -38.66 -6.79
C PHE A 126 -10.45 -37.18 -6.40
N THR A 127 -10.15 -36.87 -5.14
CA THR A 127 -10.06 -35.49 -4.65
C THR A 127 -8.65 -34.96 -4.88
N TYR A 128 -8.51 -34.07 -5.86
CA TYR A 128 -7.24 -33.43 -6.21
C TYR A 128 -6.96 -32.23 -5.30
N ILE A 129 -5.80 -32.27 -4.64
CA ILE A 129 -5.29 -31.18 -3.79
C ILE A 129 -4.10 -30.56 -4.50
N ASP A 130 -4.25 -29.33 -4.96
CA ASP A 130 -3.17 -28.53 -5.53
C ASP A 130 -2.86 -27.30 -4.68
N VAL A 131 -1.93 -26.45 -5.14
CA VAL A 131 -1.53 -25.24 -4.40
C VAL A 131 -2.70 -24.26 -4.27
N GLY A 132 -3.64 -24.26 -5.23
CA GLY A 132 -4.83 -23.43 -5.19
C GLY A 132 -5.86 -23.90 -4.16
N SER A 133 -5.84 -25.18 -3.78
CA SER A 133 -6.73 -25.74 -2.75
C SER A 133 -6.37 -25.34 -1.31
N ILE A 134 -5.20 -24.72 -1.08
CA ILE A 134 -4.73 -24.35 0.25
C ILE A 134 -5.27 -22.99 0.68
N ASN A 135 -6.00 -22.98 1.79
CA ASN A 135 -6.21 -21.76 2.55
C ASN A 135 -5.01 -21.55 3.48
N LYS A 136 -4.08 -20.70 3.06
CA LYS A 136 -2.82 -20.43 3.78
C LYS A 136 -3.01 -19.63 5.07
N GLU A 137 -4.16 -18.99 5.26
CA GLU A 137 -4.48 -18.21 6.46
C GLU A 137 -4.80 -19.16 7.62
N TYR A 138 -5.63 -20.16 7.36
CA TYR A 138 -6.00 -21.18 8.36
C TYR A 138 -5.11 -22.43 8.33
N GLY A 139 -4.32 -22.63 7.28
CA GLY A 139 -3.47 -23.81 7.13
C GLY A 139 -4.26 -25.10 6.86
N ILE A 140 -5.37 -24.99 6.13
CA ILE A 140 -6.28 -26.10 5.81
C ILE A 140 -6.48 -26.24 4.30
N ILE A 141 -7.08 -27.37 3.92
CA ILE A 141 -7.59 -27.59 2.56
C ILE A 141 -9.04 -27.11 2.53
N GLU A 142 -9.34 -26.10 1.72
CA GLU A 142 -10.67 -25.46 1.69
C GLU A 142 -11.47 -25.88 0.45
N GLU A 143 -10.92 -25.68 -0.75
CA GLU A 143 -11.63 -25.96 -2.01
C GLU A 143 -10.85 -26.94 -2.92
N PRO A 144 -10.76 -28.23 -2.55
CA PRO A 144 -10.16 -29.24 -3.44
C PRO A 144 -11.12 -29.61 -4.58
N SER A 145 -10.57 -30.00 -5.72
CA SER A 145 -11.37 -30.38 -6.90
C SER A 145 -11.60 -31.89 -6.96
N ILE A 146 -12.79 -32.35 -7.35
CA ILE A 146 -13.01 -33.76 -7.69
C ILE A 146 -12.76 -33.94 -9.18
N LEU A 147 -11.86 -34.85 -9.55
CA LEU A 147 -11.47 -35.12 -10.93
C LEU A 147 -11.62 -36.60 -11.24
N SER A 148 -11.91 -36.92 -12.50
CA SER A 148 -11.85 -38.30 -12.99
C SER A 148 -10.41 -38.72 -13.28
N ALA A 149 -10.12 -40.02 -13.24
CA ALA A 149 -8.81 -40.56 -13.60
C ALA A 149 -8.33 -40.13 -15.01
N LYS A 150 -9.26 -39.91 -15.95
CA LYS A 150 -8.94 -39.49 -17.33
C LYS A 150 -8.50 -38.02 -17.41
N ASP A 151 -9.01 -37.20 -16.51
CA ASP A 151 -8.72 -35.76 -16.43
C ASP A 151 -7.59 -35.45 -15.44
N ALA A 152 -6.97 -36.49 -14.87
CA ALA A 152 -5.92 -36.36 -13.87
C ALA A 152 -4.71 -35.59 -14.41
N PRO A 153 -4.36 -34.43 -13.82
CA PRO A 153 -3.14 -33.71 -14.18
C PRO A 153 -1.91 -34.60 -13.99
N SER A 154 -0.86 -34.36 -14.77
CA SER A 154 0.41 -35.11 -14.63
C SER A 154 1.03 -34.98 -13.24
N ARG A 155 0.69 -33.92 -12.51
CA ARG A 155 1.15 -33.65 -11.14
C ARG A 155 0.30 -34.33 -10.06
N ALA A 156 -0.90 -34.83 -10.35
CA ALA A 156 -1.75 -35.50 -9.37
C ALA A 156 -1.21 -36.89 -9.05
N ARG A 157 -0.29 -36.99 -8.08
CA ARG A 157 0.43 -38.25 -7.82
C ARG A 157 0.66 -38.59 -6.36
N LYS A 158 0.82 -37.61 -5.47
CA LYS A 158 1.25 -37.86 -4.09
C LYS A 158 0.11 -38.42 -3.25
N ILE A 159 0.33 -39.55 -2.59
CA ILE A 159 -0.66 -40.20 -1.73
C ILE A 159 -0.70 -39.46 -0.39
N VAL A 160 -1.88 -38.97 -0.03
CA VAL A 160 -2.11 -38.20 1.20
C VAL A 160 -3.32 -38.73 1.96
N GLN A 161 -3.44 -38.42 3.25
CA GLN A 161 -4.56 -38.85 4.08
C GLN A 161 -4.80 -37.86 5.22
N LYS A 162 -5.84 -38.11 6.02
CA LYS A 162 -6.08 -37.32 7.23
C LYS A 162 -4.85 -37.35 8.16
N GLY A 163 -4.41 -36.19 8.62
CA GLY A 163 -3.24 -35.98 9.47
C GLY A 163 -1.94 -35.66 8.71
N THR A 164 -1.93 -35.76 7.38
CA THR A 164 -0.76 -35.39 6.56
C THR A 164 -0.51 -33.88 6.61
N VAL A 165 0.76 -33.49 6.76
CA VAL A 165 1.22 -32.11 6.57
C VAL A 165 1.79 -31.99 5.16
N ILE A 166 1.34 -30.99 4.40
CA ILE A 166 1.82 -30.72 3.05
C ILE A 166 2.47 -29.33 2.98
N TYR A 167 3.59 -29.24 2.26
CA TYR A 167 4.37 -28.01 2.10
C TYR A 167 4.63 -27.72 0.62
N SER A 168 4.20 -26.56 0.13
CA SER A 168 4.45 -26.16 -1.27
C SER A 168 5.93 -25.87 -1.50
N THR A 169 6.58 -26.67 -2.34
CA THR A 169 7.98 -26.49 -2.70
C THR A 169 8.19 -25.43 -3.79
N VAL A 170 7.09 -24.94 -4.38
CA VAL A 170 7.05 -23.86 -5.36
C VAL A 170 6.61 -22.56 -4.68
N ARG A 171 7.37 -21.48 -4.89
CA ARG A 171 7.16 -20.16 -4.26
C ARG A 171 6.96 -20.29 -2.74
N PRO A 172 7.92 -20.90 -2.02
CA PRO A 172 7.76 -21.22 -0.59
C PRO A 172 7.47 -19.99 0.28
N TYR A 173 7.90 -18.81 -0.13
CA TYR A 173 7.59 -17.52 0.53
C TYR A 173 6.08 -17.21 0.63
N LEU A 174 5.22 -17.89 -0.15
CA LEU A 174 3.76 -17.75 -0.05
C LEU A 174 3.16 -18.54 1.12
N LEU A 175 3.95 -19.40 1.78
CA LEU A 175 3.54 -20.22 2.92
C LEU A 175 2.27 -21.05 2.67
N ASN A 176 2.15 -21.59 1.45
CA ASN A 176 1.11 -22.57 1.11
C ASN A 176 1.46 -23.91 1.77
N ILE A 177 1.08 -24.02 3.04
CA ILE A 177 1.32 -25.14 3.94
C ILE A 177 -0.03 -25.47 4.58
N ALA A 178 -0.37 -26.76 4.64
CA ALA A 178 -1.64 -27.18 5.22
C ALA A 178 -1.54 -28.51 5.96
N ILE A 179 -2.45 -28.70 6.91
CA ILE A 179 -2.75 -30.00 7.53
C ILE A 179 -4.03 -30.52 6.89
N ILE A 180 -4.03 -31.79 6.48
CA ILE A 180 -5.23 -32.46 5.99
C ILE A 180 -6.05 -32.91 7.20
N GLU A 181 -6.91 -32.05 7.72
CA GLU A 181 -7.69 -32.33 8.94
C GLU A 181 -8.94 -33.20 8.68
N SER A 182 -9.44 -33.17 7.45
CA SER A 182 -10.65 -33.87 7.03
C SER A 182 -10.34 -35.16 6.28
N ALA A 183 -11.18 -36.17 6.45
CA ALA A 183 -11.20 -37.32 5.55
C ALA A 183 -11.93 -36.93 4.26
N PHE A 184 -11.40 -37.34 3.12
CA PHE A 184 -11.99 -37.08 1.81
C PHE A 184 -12.56 -38.36 1.21
N SER A 185 -13.67 -38.22 0.49
CA SER A 185 -14.27 -39.24 -0.34
C SER A 185 -14.79 -38.54 -1.59
N PRO A 186 -14.26 -38.81 -2.80
CA PRO A 186 -13.28 -39.86 -3.15
C PRO A 186 -11.86 -39.65 -2.56
N GLU A 187 -10.95 -40.61 -2.77
CA GLU A 187 -9.61 -40.61 -2.15
C GLU A 187 -8.80 -39.34 -2.49
N PRO A 188 -8.09 -38.73 -1.52
CA PRO A 188 -7.32 -37.53 -1.78
C PRO A 188 -5.94 -37.83 -2.38
N ILE A 189 -5.59 -37.09 -3.45
CA ILE A 189 -4.29 -37.17 -4.12
C ILE A 189 -3.75 -35.75 -4.29
N ALA A 190 -2.54 -35.52 -3.78
CA ALA A 190 -1.90 -34.22 -3.83
C ALA A 190 -1.00 -34.04 -5.05
N SER A 191 -0.81 -32.78 -5.44
CA SER A 191 0.13 -32.36 -6.47
C SER A 191 1.58 -32.70 -6.11
N THR A 192 2.40 -33.06 -7.10
CA THR A 192 3.86 -33.20 -6.94
C THR A 192 4.57 -31.89 -6.60
N ALA A 193 3.87 -30.75 -6.62
CA ALA A 193 4.38 -29.48 -6.11
C ALA A 193 4.51 -29.44 -4.57
N PHE A 194 4.05 -30.49 -3.87
CA PHE A 194 4.13 -30.60 -2.43
C PHE A 194 5.20 -31.59 -1.97
N ALA A 195 5.95 -31.20 -0.95
CA ALA A 195 6.60 -32.13 -0.04
C ALA A 195 5.55 -32.63 0.96
N ILE A 196 5.61 -33.93 1.27
CA ILE A 196 4.60 -34.65 2.05
C ILE A 196 5.24 -35.18 3.33
N ILE A 197 4.62 -34.88 4.47
CA ILE A 197 5.00 -35.45 5.76
C ILE A 197 3.75 -36.15 6.32
N HIS A 198 3.77 -37.48 6.35
CA HIS A 198 2.90 -38.28 7.22
C HIS A 198 3.59 -38.39 8.58
N PRO A 199 3.18 -37.62 9.60
CA PRO A 199 3.88 -37.61 10.88
C PRO A 199 3.83 -39.00 11.53
N TYR A 200 4.92 -39.39 12.21
CA TYR A 200 4.89 -40.55 13.09
C TYR A 200 4.00 -40.28 14.31
N THR A 201 3.56 -41.33 14.99
CA THR A 201 2.52 -41.26 16.03
C THR A 201 2.88 -40.28 17.15
N ALA A 202 4.15 -40.17 17.51
CA ALA A 202 4.63 -39.28 18.55
C ALA A 202 4.83 -37.81 18.10
N MET A 203 4.68 -37.50 16.82
CA MET A 203 4.84 -36.15 16.27
C MET A 203 3.51 -35.45 16.09
N ASN A 204 3.37 -34.27 16.68
CA ASN A 204 2.17 -33.45 16.52
C ASN A 204 2.20 -32.69 15.17
N ALA A 205 1.24 -32.99 14.29
CA ALA A 205 1.09 -32.33 12.99
C ALA A 205 0.99 -30.80 13.09
N ASN A 206 0.33 -30.27 14.13
CA ASN A 206 0.25 -28.82 14.36
C ASN A 206 1.63 -28.23 14.71
N PHE A 207 2.45 -28.95 15.49
CA PHE A 207 3.80 -28.49 15.83
C PHE A 207 4.66 -28.40 14.57
N ILE A 208 4.62 -29.44 13.72
CA ILE A 208 5.30 -29.45 12.43
C ILE A 208 4.82 -28.27 11.57
N TYR A 209 3.51 -28.09 11.44
CA TYR A 209 2.92 -26.97 10.70
C TYR A 209 3.44 -25.61 11.17
N TYR A 210 3.46 -25.36 12.48
CA TYR A 210 3.97 -24.10 13.03
C TYR A 210 5.49 -23.96 12.85
N TYR A 211 6.25 -25.05 12.98
CA TYR A 211 7.68 -25.04 12.71
C TYR A 211 8.00 -24.64 11.26
N LEU A 212 7.29 -25.20 10.29
CA LEU A 212 7.47 -24.88 8.87
C LEU A 212 7.10 -23.43 8.51
N ARG A 213 6.38 -22.72 9.39
CA ARG A 213 6.04 -21.29 9.26
C ARG A 213 6.90 -20.37 10.12
N SER A 214 7.77 -20.93 10.96
CA SER A 214 8.65 -20.13 11.82
C SER A 214 9.72 -19.40 11.02
N PRO A 215 10.19 -18.23 11.47
CA PRO A 215 11.32 -17.54 10.86
C PRO A 215 12.57 -18.43 10.74
N VAL A 216 12.84 -19.31 11.72
CA VAL A 216 13.90 -20.34 11.64
C VAL A 216 13.85 -21.13 10.33
N PHE A 217 12.69 -21.74 10.01
CA PHE A 217 12.57 -22.59 8.83
C PHE A 217 12.49 -21.78 7.54
N ILE A 218 11.86 -20.61 7.57
CA ILE A 218 11.82 -19.70 6.42
C ILE A 218 13.24 -19.29 6.03
N ASN A 219 14.07 -18.88 6.99
CA ASN A 219 15.48 -18.52 6.74
C ASN A 219 16.28 -19.68 6.13
N TYR A 220 16.05 -20.92 6.60
CA TYR A 220 16.66 -22.11 6.00
C TYR A 220 16.24 -22.28 4.53
N VAL A 221 14.95 -22.16 4.23
CA VAL A 221 14.43 -22.31 2.87
C VAL A 221 14.96 -21.19 1.96
N GLU A 222 15.04 -19.96 2.45
CA GLU A 222 15.60 -18.84 1.71
C GLU A 222 17.08 -19.03 1.38
N SER A 223 17.84 -19.68 2.27
CA SER A 223 19.27 -19.97 2.04
C SER A 223 19.54 -21.02 0.95
N CYS A 224 18.55 -21.86 0.63
CA CYS A 224 18.73 -22.99 -0.30
C CYS A 224 17.79 -22.99 -1.52
N GLN A 225 16.78 -22.11 -1.56
CA GLN A 225 15.89 -21.97 -2.71
C GLN A 225 16.64 -21.47 -3.95
N THR A 226 16.19 -21.93 -5.12
CA THR A 226 16.79 -21.57 -6.41
C THR A 226 15.75 -20.94 -7.33
N GLY A 227 16.21 -20.08 -8.25
CA GLY A 227 15.36 -19.38 -9.22
C GLY A 227 14.94 -17.99 -8.75
N VAL A 228 15.19 -16.98 -9.60
CA VAL A 228 14.92 -15.57 -9.28
C VAL A 228 13.43 -15.23 -9.46
N ALA A 229 12.81 -15.66 -10.56
CA ALA A 229 11.42 -15.35 -10.87
C ALA A 229 10.41 -16.35 -10.27
N TYR A 230 10.84 -17.61 -10.09
CA TYR A 230 10.03 -18.69 -9.51
C TYR A 230 10.87 -19.47 -8.50
N PRO A 231 11.08 -18.92 -7.30
CA PRO A 231 11.83 -19.59 -6.26
C PRO A 231 11.21 -20.96 -5.95
N ALA A 232 12.05 -21.98 -5.88
CA ALA A 232 11.63 -23.33 -5.51
C ALA A 232 12.74 -24.06 -4.74
N ILE A 233 12.32 -25.00 -3.90
CA ILE A 233 13.17 -26.03 -3.30
C ILE A 233 12.73 -27.40 -3.84
N ASN A 234 13.59 -28.41 -3.76
CA ASN A 234 13.20 -29.79 -4.06
C ASN A 234 13.02 -30.63 -2.79
N ASP A 235 12.41 -31.81 -2.91
CA ASP A 235 12.19 -32.73 -1.78
C ASP A 235 13.49 -33.00 -1.01
N LYS A 236 14.62 -33.20 -1.70
CA LYS A 236 15.92 -33.45 -1.03
C LYS A 236 16.31 -32.26 -0.14
N GLN A 237 16.19 -31.03 -0.63
CA GLN A 237 16.48 -29.82 0.15
C GLN A 237 15.50 -29.66 1.31
N PHE A 238 14.20 -29.84 1.07
CA PHE A 238 13.18 -29.75 2.11
C PHE A 238 13.45 -30.74 3.26
N PHE A 239 13.65 -32.01 2.94
CA PHE A 239 13.87 -33.06 3.93
C PHE A 239 15.27 -33.02 4.58
N SER A 240 16.22 -32.25 4.02
CA SER A 240 17.55 -32.01 4.63
C SER A 240 17.52 -30.93 5.70
N GLY A 241 16.42 -30.15 5.79
CA GLY A 241 16.23 -29.19 6.87
C GLY A 241 16.19 -29.90 8.22
N ILE A 242 16.49 -29.17 9.28
CA ILE A 242 16.43 -29.68 10.66
C ILE A 242 15.21 -29.13 11.38
N ILE A 243 14.79 -29.83 12.43
CA ILE A 243 13.70 -29.45 13.33
C ILE A 243 14.11 -29.74 14.78
N ALA A 244 13.84 -28.76 15.65
CA ALA A 244 14.00 -28.89 17.08
C ALA A 244 12.75 -29.58 17.63
N VAL A 245 12.91 -30.80 18.16
CA VAL A 245 11.80 -31.62 18.64
C VAL A 245 11.73 -31.55 20.17
N PRO A 246 10.65 -31.00 20.74
CA PRO A 246 10.35 -31.10 22.16
C PRO A 246 9.80 -32.48 22.55
N PRO A 247 9.75 -32.77 23.87
CA PRO A 247 8.86 -33.76 24.46
C PRO A 247 7.42 -33.72 23.90
N SER A 248 6.77 -34.88 23.77
CA SER A 248 5.39 -34.99 23.25
C SER A 248 4.40 -34.10 24.01
N SER A 249 4.48 -34.10 25.35
CA SER A 249 3.65 -33.26 26.21
C SER A 249 3.88 -31.77 25.96
N GLU A 250 5.13 -31.37 25.77
CA GLU A 250 5.49 -29.98 25.50
C GLU A 250 5.03 -29.53 24.10
N GLN A 251 5.09 -30.40 23.06
CA GLN A 251 4.49 -30.10 21.75
C GLN A 251 3.01 -29.71 21.87
N ALA A 252 2.24 -30.44 22.70
CA ALA A 252 0.84 -30.12 22.94
C ALA A 252 0.66 -28.78 23.67
N ARG A 253 1.50 -28.48 24.68
CA ARG A 253 1.47 -27.19 25.39
C ARG A 253 1.84 -26.02 24.47
N ILE A 254 2.88 -26.17 23.65
CA ILE A 254 3.30 -25.17 22.66
C ILE A 254 2.17 -24.89 21.66
N THR A 255 1.63 -25.92 21.03
CA THR A 255 0.58 -25.73 20.01
C THR A 255 -0.69 -25.10 20.57
N LYS A 256 -1.08 -25.46 21.80
CA LYS A 256 -2.17 -24.79 22.52
C LYS A 256 -1.87 -23.30 22.72
N LYS A 257 -0.66 -22.95 23.17
CA LYS A 257 -0.29 -21.56 23.45
C LYS A 257 -0.17 -20.72 22.18
N ILE A 258 0.35 -21.28 21.08
CA ILE A 258 0.36 -20.60 19.77
C ILE A 258 -1.07 -20.26 19.35
N LYS A 259 -2.01 -21.22 19.41
CA LYS A 259 -3.41 -20.98 19.02
C LYS A 259 -4.05 -19.84 19.84
N GLU A 260 -3.83 -19.85 21.15
CA GLU A 260 -4.30 -18.79 22.06
C GLU A 260 -3.76 -17.41 21.64
N LEU A 261 -2.44 -17.28 21.46
CA LEU A 261 -1.80 -16.00 21.14
C LEU A 261 -2.10 -15.53 19.71
N MET A 262 -2.22 -16.44 18.74
CA MET A 262 -2.62 -16.10 17.38
C MET A 262 -4.05 -15.57 17.34
N SER A 263 -4.97 -16.17 18.11
CA SER A 263 -6.34 -15.66 18.23
C SER A 263 -6.38 -14.26 18.85
N LEU A 264 -5.53 -13.99 19.85
CA LEU A 264 -5.39 -12.63 20.41
C LEU A 264 -4.85 -11.65 19.36
N CYS A 265 -3.86 -12.07 18.55
CA CYS A 265 -3.36 -11.24 17.45
C CYS A 265 -4.47 -10.93 16.43
N ASP A 266 -5.32 -11.90 16.09
CA ASP A 266 -6.47 -11.69 15.19
C ASP A 266 -7.44 -10.64 15.74
N GLN A 267 -7.73 -10.70 17.05
CA GLN A 267 -8.58 -9.72 17.73
C GLN A 267 -7.96 -8.33 17.75
N LEU A 268 -6.66 -8.23 18.02
CA LEU A 268 -5.92 -6.96 18.00
C LEU A 268 -5.90 -6.34 16.60
N GLU A 269 -5.72 -7.17 15.58
CA GLU A 269 -5.74 -6.76 14.17
C GLU A 269 -7.11 -6.22 13.77
N GLN A 270 -8.17 -6.96 14.08
CA GLN A 270 -9.54 -6.50 13.82
C GLN A 270 -9.88 -5.21 14.57
N HIS A 271 -9.49 -5.10 15.85
CA HIS A 271 -9.71 -3.90 16.65
C HIS A 271 -8.96 -2.69 16.08
N SER A 272 -7.70 -2.86 15.67
CA SER A 272 -6.87 -1.79 15.10
C SER A 272 -7.45 -1.29 13.77
N LEU A 273 -7.88 -2.19 12.89
CA LEU A 273 -8.52 -1.84 11.62
C LEU A 273 -9.85 -1.09 11.84
N THR A 274 -10.68 -1.58 12.76
CA THR A 274 -11.96 -0.93 13.10
C THR A 274 -11.73 0.45 13.69
N SER A 275 -10.72 0.60 14.56
CA SER A 275 -10.35 1.88 15.15
C SER A 275 -9.87 2.89 14.10
N LEU A 276 -9.09 2.45 13.12
CA LEU A 276 -8.61 3.30 12.02
C LEU A 276 -9.78 3.78 11.14
N ASP A 277 -10.70 2.88 10.79
CA ASP A 277 -11.89 3.22 9.99
C ASP A 277 -12.82 4.20 10.74
N ALA A 278 -13.10 3.93 12.02
CA ALA A 278 -13.92 4.81 12.85
C ALA A 278 -13.29 6.20 13.02
N HIS A 279 -11.96 6.25 13.22
CA HIS A 279 -11.22 7.51 13.30
C HIS A 279 -11.31 8.29 11.99
N GLN A 280 -11.12 7.64 10.84
CA GLN A 280 -11.26 8.27 9.52
C GLN A 280 -12.67 8.86 9.33
N GLN A 281 -13.71 8.08 9.61
CA GLN A 281 -15.10 8.53 9.49
C GLN A 281 -15.41 9.73 10.40
N LEU A 282 -14.89 9.72 11.64
CA LEU A 282 -15.03 10.84 12.57
C LEU A 282 -14.39 12.12 12.01
N VAL A 283 -13.15 12.04 11.53
CA VAL A 283 -12.43 13.17 10.94
C VAL A 283 -13.18 13.72 9.74
N GLU A 284 -13.59 12.86 8.80
CA GLU A 284 -14.34 13.26 7.61
C GLU A 284 -15.67 13.93 7.96
N THR A 285 -16.41 13.39 8.93
CA THR A 285 -17.68 13.96 9.39
C THR A 285 -17.51 15.34 10.00
N LEU A 286 -16.51 15.51 10.89
CA LEU A 286 -16.24 16.80 11.53
C LEU A 286 -15.79 17.86 10.52
N LEU A 287 -14.91 17.49 9.59
CA LEU A 287 -14.44 18.39 8.54
C LEU A 287 -15.56 18.77 7.56
N THR A 288 -16.45 17.83 7.23
CA THR A 288 -17.63 18.10 6.39
C THR A 288 -18.60 19.05 7.09
N THR A 289 -18.86 18.82 8.39
CA THR A 289 -19.70 19.72 9.20
C THR A 289 -19.11 21.14 9.27
N LEU A 290 -17.78 21.25 9.32
CA LEU A 290 -17.09 22.53 9.25
C LEU A 290 -17.31 23.23 7.90
N THR A 291 -17.21 22.51 6.78
CA THR A 291 -17.45 23.10 5.46
C THR A 291 -18.91 23.49 5.24
N ASP A 292 -19.85 22.72 5.80
CA ASP A 292 -21.29 22.89 5.64
C ASP A 292 -21.88 23.97 6.55
N SER A 293 -21.07 24.59 7.42
CA SER A 293 -21.52 25.63 8.34
C SER A 293 -22.16 26.81 7.60
N GLN A 294 -23.38 27.19 7.97
CA GLN A 294 -24.21 28.17 7.24
C GLN A 294 -23.81 29.62 7.51
N ASN A 295 -23.18 29.89 8.65
CA ASN A 295 -22.77 31.23 9.06
C ASN A 295 -21.47 31.20 9.87
N ALA A 296 -20.96 32.40 10.21
CA ALA A 296 -19.68 32.57 10.90
C ALA A 296 -19.69 32.01 12.34
N ASP A 297 -20.82 32.10 13.05
CA ASP A 297 -20.95 31.60 14.42
C ASP A 297 -20.90 30.07 14.45
N GLU A 298 -21.65 29.42 13.55
CA GLU A 298 -21.63 27.96 13.38
C GLU A 298 -20.24 27.45 12.97
N LEU A 299 -19.57 28.16 12.04
CA LEU A 299 -18.20 27.84 11.63
C LEU A 299 -17.23 27.92 12.82
N ALA A 300 -17.35 28.97 13.63
CA ALA A 300 -16.51 29.17 14.81
C ALA A 300 -16.75 28.08 15.87
N GLU A 301 -18.00 27.69 16.10
CA GLU A 301 -18.36 26.61 17.01
C GLU A 301 -17.81 25.24 16.54
N ASN A 302 -18.02 24.91 15.26
CA ASN A 302 -17.51 23.67 14.67
C ASN A 302 -15.97 23.62 14.68
N TRP A 303 -15.31 24.75 14.40
CA TRP A 303 -13.87 24.86 14.54
C TRP A 303 -13.40 24.69 15.99
N ALA A 304 -14.10 25.28 16.97
CA ALA A 304 -13.75 25.12 18.38
C ALA A 304 -13.82 23.65 18.83
N ARG A 305 -14.80 22.87 18.33
CA ARG A 305 -14.90 21.43 18.57
C ARG A 305 -13.69 20.68 18.00
N ILE A 306 -13.32 20.94 16.75
CA ILE A 306 -12.14 20.33 16.11
C ILE A 306 -10.85 20.71 16.84
N SER A 307 -10.67 22.01 17.12
CA SER A 307 -9.48 22.54 17.78
C SER A 307 -9.27 21.96 19.17
N LYS A 308 -10.34 21.70 19.92
CA LYS A 308 -10.26 21.06 21.25
C LYS A 308 -9.70 19.63 21.18
N HIS A 309 -9.91 18.94 20.06
CA HIS A 309 -9.54 17.55 19.85
C HIS A 309 -8.46 17.37 18.78
N PHE A 310 -7.73 18.43 18.45
CA PHE A 310 -6.78 18.46 17.34
C PHE A 310 -5.74 17.33 17.44
N ASP A 311 -5.15 17.16 18.62
CA ASP A 311 -4.11 16.16 18.90
C ASP A 311 -4.59 14.71 18.77
N THR A 312 -5.91 14.49 18.82
CA THR A 312 -6.53 13.16 18.66
C THR A 312 -7.09 12.92 17.27
N LEU A 313 -7.43 13.98 16.53
CA LEU A 313 -8.05 13.91 15.20
C LEU A 313 -7.01 13.85 14.08
N PHE A 314 -5.85 14.48 14.28
CA PHE A 314 -4.86 14.69 13.22
C PHE A 314 -3.57 13.91 13.47
N THR A 315 -3.71 12.61 13.68
CA THR A 315 -2.62 11.69 14.04
C THR A 315 -2.16 10.78 12.91
N THR A 316 -2.86 10.79 11.77
CA THR A 316 -2.58 9.95 10.60
C THR A 316 -2.35 10.79 9.35
N GLU A 317 -1.55 10.30 8.39
CA GLU A 317 -1.33 11.02 7.13
C GLU A 317 -2.64 11.33 6.39
N ALA A 318 -3.58 10.38 6.39
CA ALA A 318 -4.90 10.54 5.78
C ALA A 318 -5.71 11.68 6.43
N SER A 319 -5.68 11.80 7.76
CA SER A 319 -6.36 12.89 8.47
C SER A 319 -5.74 14.27 8.16
N ILE A 320 -4.42 14.35 7.97
CA ILE A 320 -3.74 15.59 7.56
C ILE A 320 -4.07 15.96 6.13
N ASP A 321 -4.10 14.99 5.21
CA ASP A 321 -4.50 15.22 3.83
C ASP A 321 -5.95 15.69 3.73
N ALA A 322 -6.86 15.11 4.53
CA ALA A 322 -8.23 15.58 4.65
C ALA A 322 -8.29 17.04 5.15
N LEU A 323 -7.52 17.38 6.20
CA LEU A 323 -7.43 18.76 6.70
C LEU A 323 -6.91 19.74 5.64
N LYS A 324 -5.89 19.36 4.87
CA LYS A 324 -5.37 20.17 3.75
C LYS A 324 -6.47 20.45 2.73
N GLN A 325 -7.24 19.43 2.33
CA GLN A 325 -8.36 19.60 1.42
C GLN A 325 -9.45 20.51 2.00
N THR A 326 -9.76 20.38 3.29
CA THR A 326 -10.71 21.26 3.97
C THR A 326 -10.23 22.72 4.01
N ILE A 327 -8.93 22.96 4.25
CA ILE A 327 -8.35 24.32 4.21
C ILE A 327 -8.55 24.95 2.82
N LEU A 328 -8.24 24.19 1.76
CA LEU A 328 -8.45 24.64 0.38
C LEU A 328 -9.93 24.93 0.09
N GLN A 329 -10.82 24.10 0.62
CA GLN A 329 -12.25 24.28 0.45
C GLN A 329 -12.77 25.53 1.18
N LEU A 330 -12.35 25.75 2.43
CA LEU A 330 -12.69 26.96 3.19
C LEU A 330 -12.13 28.23 2.54
N ALA A 331 -10.96 28.13 1.88
CA ALA A 331 -10.37 29.23 1.12
C ALA A 331 -11.28 29.68 -0.02
N VAL A 332 -11.74 28.75 -0.87
CA VAL A 332 -12.57 29.09 -2.04
C VAL A 332 -14.01 29.45 -1.68
N MET A 333 -14.50 28.99 -0.53
CA MET A 333 -15.80 29.37 0.03
C MET A 333 -15.79 30.75 0.70
N GLY A 334 -14.65 31.44 0.76
CA GLY A 334 -14.48 32.73 1.44
C GLY A 334 -14.73 32.66 2.95
N LYS A 335 -14.46 31.49 3.55
CA LYS A 335 -14.58 31.22 5.00
C LYS A 335 -13.24 31.20 5.72
N LEU A 336 -12.12 31.19 4.98
CA LEU A 336 -10.77 31.11 5.56
C LEU A 336 -10.20 32.47 6.02
N VAL A 337 -10.56 33.56 5.34
CA VAL A 337 -10.06 34.91 5.62
C VAL A 337 -11.21 35.91 5.65
N PRO A 338 -11.07 37.05 6.34
CA PRO A 338 -12.10 38.10 6.34
C PRO A 338 -12.35 38.67 4.93
N GLN A 339 -13.63 38.85 4.61
CA GLN A 339 -14.09 39.61 3.44
C GLN A 339 -14.11 41.10 3.80
N ASP A 340 -13.48 41.95 2.99
CA ASP A 340 -13.44 43.40 3.19
C ASP A 340 -14.33 44.09 2.16
N PRO A 341 -15.44 44.73 2.57
CA PRO A 341 -16.32 45.47 1.65
C PRO A 341 -15.63 46.63 0.92
N ASN A 342 -14.48 47.10 1.41
CA ASN A 342 -13.70 48.16 0.78
C ASN A 342 -12.71 47.65 -0.26
N ASP A 343 -12.57 46.33 -0.41
CA ASP A 343 -11.73 45.76 -1.46
C ASP A 343 -12.24 46.21 -2.84
N GLU A 344 -11.31 46.36 -3.77
CA GLU A 344 -11.67 46.72 -5.14
C GLU A 344 -12.60 45.65 -5.75
N PRO A 345 -13.80 46.02 -6.25
CA PRO A 345 -14.73 45.05 -6.81
C PRO A 345 -14.15 44.25 -7.98
N VAL A 346 -14.60 43.00 -8.11
CA VAL A 346 -14.12 42.05 -9.12
C VAL A 346 -14.27 42.60 -10.55
N GLU A 347 -15.28 43.43 -10.81
CA GLU A 347 -15.55 44.06 -12.11
C GLU A 347 -14.38 44.91 -12.61
N LYS A 348 -13.67 45.59 -11.70
CA LYS A 348 -12.48 46.38 -12.06
C LYS A 348 -11.31 45.48 -12.42
N LEU A 349 -11.10 44.38 -11.68
CA LEU A 349 -10.10 43.37 -12.01
C LEU A 349 -10.39 42.74 -13.39
N LEU A 350 -11.65 42.40 -13.66
CA LEU A 350 -12.08 41.86 -14.95
C LEU A 350 -11.91 42.85 -16.10
N SER A 351 -12.15 44.13 -15.84
CA SER A 351 -11.93 45.19 -16.83
C SER A 351 -10.45 45.29 -17.21
N ARG A 352 -9.54 45.24 -16.22
CA ARG A 352 -8.09 45.18 -16.45
C ARG A 352 -7.67 43.91 -17.20
N ALA A 353 -8.22 42.76 -16.83
CA ALA A 353 -7.99 41.48 -17.52
C ALA A 353 -8.42 41.54 -18.99
N LYS A 354 -9.59 42.11 -19.30
CA LYS A 354 -10.08 42.32 -20.67
C LYS A 354 -9.19 43.26 -21.47
N THR A 355 -8.75 44.38 -20.89
CA THR A 355 -7.81 45.30 -21.54
C THR A 355 -6.47 44.63 -21.82
N HIS A 356 -5.94 43.87 -20.87
CA HIS A 356 -4.69 43.13 -21.05
C HIS A 356 -4.82 42.06 -22.14
N GLN A 357 -5.90 41.28 -22.14
CA GLN A 357 -6.19 40.31 -23.19
C GLN A 357 -6.23 40.97 -24.58
N GLN A 358 -6.95 42.09 -24.71
CA GLN A 358 -7.08 42.81 -25.98
C GLN A 358 -5.72 43.32 -26.48
N LYS A 359 -4.88 43.88 -25.60
CA LYS A 359 -3.50 44.29 -25.94
C LYS A 359 -2.67 43.12 -26.46
N ARG A 360 -2.72 41.96 -25.78
CA ARG A 360 -1.97 40.76 -26.21
C ARG A 360 -2.46 40.23 -27.58
N ILE A 361 -3.75 40.37 -27.88
CA ILE A 361 -4.30 40.04 -29.20
C ILE A 361 -3.80 41.01 -30.27
N GLU A 362 -3.83 42.32 -30.00
CA GLU A 362 -3.34 43.37 -30.91
C GLU A 362 -1.84 43.20 -31.21
N ASN A 363 -1.05 42.84 -30.20
CA ASN A 363 0.36 42.52 -30.32
C ASN A 363 0.64 41.17 -31.03
N LYS A 364 -0.41 40.41 -31.38
CA LYS A 364 -0.32 39.06 -31.97
C LYS A 364 0.41 38.04 -31.09
N GLU A 365 0.45 38.27 -29.79
CA GLU A 365 1.03 37.33 -28.81
C GLU A 365 0.09 36.15 -28.58
N ILE A 366 -1.22 36.38 -28.61
CA ILE A 366 -2.26 35.37 -28.42
C ILE A 366 -3.33 35.46 -29.49
N GLN A 367 -4.03 34.35 -29.71
CA GLN A 367 -5.24 34.34 -30.53
C GLN A 367 -6.45 34.79 -29.70
N LYS A 368 -7.43 35.40 -30.37
CA LYS A 368 -8.70 35.75 -29.73
C LYS A 368 -9.40 34.48 -29.23
N ASN A 369 -9.73 34.45 -27.95
CA ASN A 369 -10.49 33.36 -27.36
C ASN A 369 -11.87 33.27 -28.04
N LYS A 370 -12.33 32.04 -28.31
CA LYS A 370 -13.71 31.84 -28.77
C LYS A 370 -14.65 32.26 -27.64
N LYS A 371 -15.74 32.93 -28.00
CA LYS A 371 -16.81 33.23 -27.06
C LYS A 371 -17.45 31.90 -26.63
N ILE A 372 -17.67 31.76 -25.34
CA ILE A 372 -18.29 30.58 -24.74
C ILE A 372 -19.61 31.09 -24.15
N ASP A 373 -20.72 30.61 -24.69
CA ASP A 373 -22.06 31.01 -24.28
C ASP A 373 -22.79 29.79 -23.69
N GLY A 374 -23.65 30.01 -22.68
CA GLY A 374 -24.55 28.97 -22.17
C GLY A 374 -23.95 27.97 -21.18
N VAL A 375 -22.82 28.28 -20.53
CA VAL A 375 -22.33 27.46 -19.40
C VAL A 375 -23.16 27.82 -18.16
N PRO A 376 -23.91 26.88 -17.57
CA PRO A 376 -24.69 27.16 -16.37
C PRO A 376 -23.77 27.46 -15.19
N TYR A 377 -24.18 28.42 -14.36
CA TYR A 377 -23.53 28.65 -13.07
C TYR A 377 -23.73 27.44 -12.16
N PRO A 378 -22.71 27.01 -11.40
CA PRO A 378 -22.91 26.02 -10.36
C PRO A 378 -23.96 26.50 -9.34
N ASP A 379 -24.82 25.59 -8.90
CA ASP A 379 -25.81 25.86 -7.84
C ASP A 379 -25.14 25.77 -6.46
N ILE A 380 -24.21 26.69 -6.21
CA ILE A 380 -23.41 26.76 -4.98
C ILE A 380 -23.35 28.21 -4.51
N GLN A 381 -23.54 28.42 -3.21
CA GLN A 381 -23.39 29.73 -2.60
C GLN A 381 -21.93 30.19 -2.63
N ILE A 382 -21.70 31.42 -3.10
CA ILE A 382 -20.38 32.06 -3.14
C ILE A 382 -20.31 33.27 -2.20
N PRO A 383 -19.10 33.72 -1.81
CA PRO A 383 -18.92 34.97 -1.07
C PRO A 383 -19.57 36.16 -1.79
N LYS A 384 -20.12 37.12 -1.02
CA LYS A 384 -20.81 38.29 -1.58
C LYS A 384 -19.90 39.16 -2.46
N THR A 385 -18.60 39.16 -2.17
CA THR A 385 -17.58 39.90 -2.90
C THR A 385 -17.07 39.17 -4.14
N SER A 386 -17.44 37.89 -4.33
CA SER A 386 -16.94 37.03 -5.40
C SER A 386 -17.88 36.96 -6.59
N SER A 387 -17.35 36.55 -7.74
CA SER A 387 -18.13 36.27 -8.95
C SER A 387 -17.69 34.97 -9.60
N PHE A 388 -18.63 34.25 -10.21
CA PHE A 388 -18.31 33.13 -11.09
C PHE A 388 -17.86 33.64 -12.46
N ILE A 389 -16.65 33.27 -12.86
CA ILE A 389 -16.05 33.68 -14.14
C ILE A 389 -15.43 32.49 -14.84
N LEU A 390 -15.61 32.39 -16.15
CA LEU A 390 -14.97 31.34 -16.95
C LEU A 390 -13.45 31.52 -16.95
N LEU A 391 -12.70 30.43 -16.79
CA LEU A 391 -11.24 30.45 -16.83
C LEU A 391 -10.71 31.04 -18.15
N ASN A 392 -11.45 30.89 -19.26
CA ASN A 392 -11.15 31.52 -20.55
C ASN A 392 -11.22 33.06 -20.58
N GLU A 393 -11.92 33.68 -19.62
CA GLU A 393 -11.91 35.14 -19.43
C GLU A 393 -10.80 35.59 -18.49
N LEU A 394 -10.29 34.67 -17.66
CA LEU A 394 -9.24 34.95 -16.67
C LEU A 394 -7.84 34.70 -17.20
N ALA A 395 -7.68 33.79 -18.16
CA ALA A 395 -6.37 33.35 -18.63
C ALA A 395 -6.34 32.97 -20.11
N PHE A 396 -5.15 33.08 -20.71
CA PHE A 396 -4.84 32.47 -21.98
C PHE A 396 -4.46 31.00 -21.77
N ILE A 397 -5.25 30.09 -22.35
CA ILE A 397 -5.08 28.65 -22.20
C ILE A 397 -4.59 28.05 -23.52
N THR A 398 -3.40 27.47 -23.47
CA THR A 398 -2.75 26.83 -24.62
C THR A 398 -2.12 25.50 -24.22
N LYS A 399 -1.73 24.74 -25.24
CA LYS A 399 -0.96 23.51 -25.12
C LYS A 399 0.04 23.44 -26.26
N LEU A 400 1.00 22.53 -26.16
CA LEU A 400 1.77 22.10 -27.33
C LEU A 400 0.79 21.55 -28.39
N ALA A 401 0.91 22.01 -29.64
CA ALA A 401 0.03 21.59 -30.73
C ALA A 401 0.78 21.43 -32.05
N GLY A 402 0.47 20.35 -32.78
CA GLY A 402 0.82 20.18 -34.20
C GLY A 402 2.26 19.76 -34.50
N PHE A 403 2.73 20.20 -35.67
CA PHE A 403 4.01 19.91 -36.34
C PHE A 403 5.26 20.15 -35.48
N GLU A 404 5.18 21.02 -34.48
CA GLU A 404 6.27 21.37 -33.55
C GLU A 404 6.78 20.17 -32.76
N TYR A 405 5.89 19.27 -32.31
CA TYR A 405 6.29 18.07 -31.60
C TYR A 405 6.93 17.05 -32.55
N THR A 406 6.25 16.75 -33.65
CA THR A 406 6.62 15.65 -34.56
C THR A 406 7.95 15.84 -35.28
N ASN A 407 8.43 17.09 -35.47
CA ASN A 407 9.67 17.35 -36.22
C ASN A 407 10.86 17.78 -35.36
N TYR A 408 10.63 18.23 -34.12
CA TYR A 408 11.68 18.84 -33.31
C TYR A 408 11.82 18.26 -31.90
N PHE A 409 10.81 17.57 -31.35
CA PHE A 409 10.92 16.99 -30.01
C PHE A 409 11.59 15.61 -30.05
N SER A 410 12.92 15.59 -29.90
CA SER A 410 13.67 14.43 -29.42
C SER A 410 13.98 14.65 -27.94
N LEU A 411 13.40 13.84 -27.07
CA LEU A 411 13.57 13.97 -25.62
C LEU A 411 14.79 13.19 -25.15
N GLU A 412 15.74 13.88 -24.52
CA GLU A 412 16.96 13.29 -23.98
C GLU A 412 16.90 13.20 -22.45
N ASP A 413 17.66 12.25 -21.86
CA ASP A 413 17.77 12.06 -20.41
C ASP A 413 18.58 13.14 -19.70
N ALA A 414 19.45 13.83 -20.43
CA ALA A 414 20.23 14.97 -19.97
C ALA A 414 20.31 16.00 -21.08
N GLY A 415 20.36 17.29 -20.75
CA GLY A 415 20.47 18.34 -21.75
C GLY A 415 20.31 19.74 -21.16
N GLU A 416 20.18 20.74 -22.04
CA GLU A 416 20.27 22.15 -21.67
C GLU A 416 18.93 22.75 -21.24
N VAL A 417 17.84 22.35 -21.93
CA VAL A 417 16.53 22.97 -21.77
C VAL A 417 15.51 21.94 -21.29
N PRO A 418 15.00 22.05 -20.04
CA PRO A 418 14.08 21.07 -19.50
C PRO A 418 12.70 21.09 -20.15
N VAL A 419 12.05 19.92 -20.16
CA VAL A 419 10.71 19.69 -20.68
C VAL A 419 9.81 19.11 -19.59
N VAL A 420 8.72 19.82 -19.31
CA VAL A 420 7.69 19.42 -18.34
C VAL A 420 6.70 18.45 -18.98
N ARG A 421 6.67 17.21 -18.50
CA ARG A 421 5.67 16.20 -18.90
C ARG A 421 4.54 16.10 -17.89
N ALA A 422 3.47 15.40 -18.25
CA ALA A 422 2.34 15.12 -17.36
C ALA A 422 2.74 14.48 -16.01
N GLN A 423 3.83 13.70 -15.97
CA GLN A 423 4.34 13.12 -14.72
C GLN A 423 5.00 14.15 -13.78
N ASN A 424 5.46 15.27 -14.33
CA ASN A 424 6.15 16.32 -13.59
C ASN A 424 5.15 17.29 -12.94
N VAL A 425 3.94 17.42 -13.48
CA VAL A 425 2.88 18.26 -12.89
C VAL A 425 2.14 17.42 -11.85
N LYS A 426 2.24 17.83 -10.58
CA LYS A 426 1.48 17.29 -9.45
C LYS A 426 0.73 18.41 -8.76
N ALA A 427 -0.34 18.08 -8.04
CA ALA A 427 -1.10 19.07 -7.28
C ALA A 427 -0.14 19.95 -6.44
N PHE A 428 -0.20 21.26 -6.65
CA PHE A 428 0.68 22.30 -6.11
C PHE A 428 2.17 22.24 -6.47
N ASN A 429 2.73 21.10 -6.86
CA ASN A 429 4.17 20.90 -6.96
C ASN A 429 4.63 20.51 -8.37
N LEU A 430 5.61 21.25 -8.90
CA LEU A 430 6.34 20.89 -10.10
C LEU A 430 7.49 19.93 -9.75
N LYS A 431 7.29 18.62 -9.98
CA LYS A 431 8.33 17.60 -9.77
C LYS A 431 9.46 17.74 -10.80
N LYS A 432 10.65 18.06 -10.29
CA LYS A 432 11.89 18.21 -11.07
C LYS A 432 12.66 16.90 -11.29
N ASP A 433 12.19 15.79 -10.70
CA ASP A 433 12.78 14.47 -10.91
C ASP A 433 12.45 13.94 -12.31
N ASN A 434 13.37 13.17 -12.89
CA ASN A 434 13.20 12.54 -14.20
C ASN A 434 12.76 13.52 -15.30
N LEU A 435 13.24 14.78 -15.25
CA LEU A 435 13.04 15.71 -16.36
C LEU A 435 13.67 15.15 -17.63
N LYS A 436 13.10 15.52 -18.78
CA LYS A 436 13.72 15.27 -20.08
C LYS A 436 14.10 16.59 -20.67
N PHE A 437 14.98 16.56 -21.65
CA PHE A 437 15.60 17.76 -22.19
C PHE A 437 15.50 17.80 -23.71
N ILE A 438 15.60 19.02 -24.22
CA ILE A 438 15.80 19.33 -25.64
C ILE A 438 17.03 20.23 -25.76
N SER A 439 17.65 20.26 -26.94
CA SER A 439 18.78 21.16 -27.20
C SER A 439 18.35 22.63 -27.24
N TYR A 440 19.29 23.53 -26.96
CA TYR A 440 19.05 24.97 -27.04
C TYR A 440 18.59 25.44 -28.44
N ASP A 441 19.12 24.84 -29.50
CA ASP A 441 18.73 25.16 -30.89
C ASP A 441 17.29 24.74 -31.21
N VAL A 442 16.81 23.65 -30.62
CA VAL A 442 15.40 23.25 -30.69
C VAL A 442 14.53 24.20 -29.89
N SER A 443 14.95 24.58 -28.68
CA SER A 443 14.22 25.53 -27.82
C SER A 443 13.94 26.88 -28.51
N LYS A 444 14.90 27.41 -29.28
CA LYS A 444 14.75 28.65 -30.06
C LYS A 444 13.64 28.58 -31.12
N LYS A 445 13.38 27.39 -31.65
CA LYS A 445 12.36 27.17 -32.70
C LYS A 445 10.95 27.00 -32.13
N LEU A 446 10.82 26.79 -30.82
CA LEU A 446 9.57 26.33 -30.17
C LEU A 446 8.93 27.40 -29.27
N ASN A 447 8.49 28.52 -29.83
CA ASN A 447 7.97 29.62 -29.01
C ASN A 447 6.63 29.31 -28.33
N ARG A 448 5.78 28.47 -28.93
CA ARG A 448 4.45 28.20 -28.40
C ARG A 448 4.46 27.34 -27.13
N SER A 449 5.38 26.39 -27.04
CA SER A 449 5.54 25.51 -25.87
C SER A 449 6.44 26.09 -24.80
N ALA A 450 7.05 27.25 -25.04
CA ALA A 450 7.96 27.89 -24.12
C ALA A 450 7.25 28.29 -22.81
N LEU A 451 7.95 27.98 -21.72
CA LEU A 451 7.68 28.41 -20.36
C LEU A 451 8.81 29.37 -19.99
N SER A 452 8.51 30.66 -19.88
CA SER A 452 9.51 31.70 -19.64
C SER A 452 9.12 32.69 -18.55
N THR A 453 7.89 32.61 -18.08
CA THR A 453 7.30 33.49 -17.06
C THR A 453 6.40 32.66 -16.18
N GLU A 454 6.03 33.22 -15.03
CA GLU A 454 5.06 32.59 -14.13
C GLU A 454 3.77 32.20 -14.89
N CYS A 455 3.35 30.95 -14.74
CA CYS A 455 2.07 30.46 -15.27
C CYS A 455 1.64 29.19 -14.54
N LEU A 456 0.37 28.81 -14.68
CA LEU A 456 -0.10 27.52 -14.18
C LEU A 456 0.07 26.46 -15.25
N LEU A 457 0.42 25.25 -14.80
CA LEU A 457 0.46 24.04 -15.59
C LEU A 457 -0.68 23.13 -15.16
N MET A 458 -1.37 22.51 -16.11
CA MET A 458 -2.41 21.52 -15.84
C MET A 458 -2.19 20.27 -16.67
N THR A 459 -2.17 19.10 -16.03
CA THR A 459 -2.20 17.84 -16.77
C THR A 459 -3.60 17.60 -17.30
N PHE A 460 -3.74 17.42 -18.62
CA PHE A 460 -5.04 17.18 -19.25
C PHE A 460 -5.20 15.74 -19.78
N ILE A 461 -4.13 14.94 -19.80
CA ILE A 461 -4.14 13.50 -20.10
C ILE A 461 -3.09 12.78 -19.22
N GLY A 462 -3.46 11.66 -18.62
CA GLY A 462 -2.55 10.81 -17.83
C GLY A 462 -3.00 10.62 -16.38
N ALA A 463 -2.17 9.95 -15.58
CA ALA A 463 -2.51 9.58 -14.20
C ALA A 463 -2.76 10.77 -13.25
N GLY A 464 -2.21 11.95 -13.57
CA GLY A 464 -2.44 13.19 -12.83
C GLY A 464 -3.41 14.15 -13.51
N ILE A 465 -4.35 13.65 -14.33
CA ILE A 465 -5.34 14.49 -15.00
C ILE A 465 -6.02 15.45 -14.00
N GLY A 466 -6.11 16.74 -14.35
CA GLY A 466 -6.66 17.79 -13.49
C GLY A 466 -5.69 18.31 -12.42
N ASP A 467 -4.52 17.71 -12.21
CA ASP A 467 -3.51 18.25 -11.29
C ASP A 467 -2.95 19.55 -11.84
N THR A 468 -2.77 20.54 -10.95
CA THR A 468 -2.22 21.85 -11.30
C THR A 468 -1.08 22.27 -10.40
N CYS A 469 -0.08 22.96 -10.97
CA CYS A 469 1.03 23.57 -10.22
C CYS A 469 1.45 24.90 -10.85
N ILE A 470 2.21 25.70 -10.10
CA ILE A 470 2.88 26.90 -10.61
C ILE A 470 4.19 26.51 -11.30
N PHE A 471 4.46 27.14 -12.43
CA PHE A 471 5.79 27.23 -13.01
C PHE A 471 6.34 28.62 -12.70
N GLU A 472 7.49 28.71 -12.02
CA GLU A 472 8.13 29.97 -11.59
C GLU A 472 9.66 29.95 -11.83
N GLU A 473 10.13 29.15 -12.78
CA GLU A 473 11.56 29.02 -13.02
C GLU A 473 12.14 30.23 -13.77
N ASN A 474 13.33 30.65 -13.35
CA ASN A 474 14.08 31.76 -13.97
C ASN A 474 14.71 31.40 -15.33
N LYS A 475 14.55 30.16 -15.80
CA LYS A 475 15.12 29.66 -17.05
C LYS A 475 14.00 29.20 -17.98
N ARG A 476 14.21 29.36 -19.29
CA ARG A 476 13.28 28.90 -20.32
C ARG A 476 13.17 27.38 -20.28
N TRP A 477 11.95 26.86 -20.09
CA TRP A 477 11.61 25.44 -20.17
C TRP A 477 10.57 25.25 -21.27
N HIS A 478 10.17 24.00 -21.55
CA HIS A 478 9.10 23.71 -22.51
C HIS A 478 8.05 22.74 -21.99
N LEU A 479 6.84 22.86 -22.50
CA LEU A 479 5.76 21.89 -22.31
C LEU A 479 5.97 20.67 -23.21
N ALA A 480 5.78 19.48 -22.65
CA ALA A 480 5.53 18.28 -23.43
C ALA A 480 4.04 18.17 -23.82
N PRO A 481 3.68 17.15 -24.63
CA PRO A 481 2.28 16.77 -24.79
C PRO A 481 1.61 16.50 -23.43
N ASN A 482 0.28 16.61 -23.41
CA ASN A 482 -0.58 16.31 -22.25
C ASN A 482 -0.51 17.29 -21.08
N VAL A 483 0.27 18.37 -21.19
CA VAL A 483 0.27 19.49 -20.24
C VAL A 483 -0.25 20.75 -20.93
N ALA A 484 -1.21 21.42 -20.29
CA ALA A 484 -1.73 22.71 -20.68
C ALA A 484 -1.02 23.81 -19.87
N LYS A 485 -0.81 24.94 -20.52
CA LYS A 485 -0.35 26.19 -19.92
C LYS A 485 -1.51 27.15 -19.80
N ILE A 486 -1.65 27.75 -18.63
CA ILE A 486 -2.68 28.72 -18.28
C ILE A 486 -1.94 29.99 -17.83
N GLU A 487 -2.02 31.04 -18.63
CA GLU A 487 -1.39 32.35 -18.36
C GLU A 487 -2.45 33.37 -17.96
N PRO A 488 -2.56 33.74 -16.66
CA PRO A 488 -3.55 34.71 -16.21
C PRO A 488 -3.41 36.07 -16.90
N PHE A 489 -4.53 36.79 -17.03
CA PHE A 489 -4.54 38.15 -17.57
C PHE A 489 -4.43 39.19 -16.44
N SER A 490 -3.65 40.25 -16.68
CA SER A 490 -3.49 41.37 -15.75
C SER A 490 -3.00 40.91 -14.38
N ASP A 491 -3.71 41.28 -13.33
CA ASP A 491 -3.28 41.11 -11.94
C ASP A 491 -3.97 39.90 -11.26
N ILE A 492 -4.58 39.00 -12.04
CA ILE A 492 -5.18 37.78 -11.50
C ILE A 492 -4.08 36.92 -10.88
N ASP A 493 -4.25 36.55 -9.61
CA ASP A 493 -3.21 35.85 -8.86
C ASP A 493 -3.12 34.37 -9.27
N SER A 494 -1.98 33.97 -9.85
CA SER A 494 -1.74 32.60 -10.30
C SER A 494 -1.83 31.59 -9.15
N HIS A 495 -1.38 31.97 -7.96
CA HIS A 495 -1.38 31.11 -6.79
C HIS A 495 -2.80 30.89 -6.26
N TYR A 496 -3.65 31.92 -6.32
CA TYR A 496 -5.07 31.76 -6.02
C TYR A 496 -5.74 30.79 -7.00
N LEU A 497 -5.51 30.94 -8.30
CA LEU A 497 -6.04 29.99 -9.29
C LEU A 497 -5.55 28.56 -9.04
N ASN A 498 -4.30 28.39 -8.61
CA ASN A 498 -3.74 27.08 -8.28
C ASN A 498 -4.39 26.48 -7.01
N ILE A 499 -4.69 27.30 -6.00
CA ILE A 499 -5.50 26.90 -4.83
C ILE A 499 -6.90 26.49 -5.26
N TYR A 500 -7.56 27.28 -6.11
CA TYR A 500 -8.90 26.98 -6.58
C TYR A 500 -8.96 25.67 -7.35
N LEU A 501 -8.10 25.49 -8.36
CA LEU A 501 -8.13 24.31 -9.24
C LEU A 501 -7.78 23.00 -8.51
N ASN A 502 -7.03 23.07 -7.41
CA ASN A 502 -6.73 21.90 -6.57
C ASN A 502 -7.68 21.74 -5.37
N SER A 503 -8.64 22.66 -5.14
CA SER A 503 -9.67 22.49 -4.09
C SER A 503 -10.74 21.49 -4.53
N PHE A 504 -11.55 21.01 -3.58
CA PHE A 504 -12.67 20.11 -3.91
C PHE A 504 -13.65 20.74 -4.91
N THR A 505 -14.03 22.02 -4.72
CA THR A 505 -14.86 22.75 -5.68
C THR A 505 -14.23 22.83 -7.07
N GLY A 506 -12.95 23.20 -7.18
CA GLY A 506 -12.29 23.32 -8.48
C GLY A 506 -12.09 21.97 -9.17
N ARG A 507 -11.80 20.91 -8.41
CA ARG A 507 -11.70 19.53 -8.93
C ARG A 507 -13.05 19.06 -9.45
N ASN A 508 -14.13 19.25 -8.70
CA ASN A 508 -15.48 18.90 -9.18
C ASN A 508 -15.83 19.63 -10.47
N GLU A 509 -15.47 20.91 -10.57
CA GLU A 509 -15.67 21.70 -11.78
C GLU A 509 -14.84 21.19 -12.96
N ILE A 510 -13.57 20.82 -12.74
CA ILE A 510 -12.71 20.20 -13.77
C ILE A 510 -13.32 18.89 -14.30
N PHE A 511 -13.89 18.08 -13.41
CA PHE A 511 -14.36 16.73 -13.74
C PHE A 511 -15.83 16.62 -14.14
N LYS A 512 -16.65 17.67 -13.99
CA LYS A 512 -18.10 17.62 -14.27
C LYS A 512 -18.46 17.15 -15.68
N SER A 513 -17.61 17.46 -16.67
CA SER A 513 -17.82 17.14 -18.09
C SER A 513 -16.94 15.99 -18.58
N LEU A 514 -16.24 15.29 -17.67
CA LEU A 514 -15.32 14.21 -18.02
C LEU A 514 -16.12 12.94 -18.37
N LYS A 515 -16.00 12.47 -19.62
CA LYS A 515 -16.63 11.22 -20.05
C LYS A 515 -15.85 10.01 -19.53
N ALA A 516 -16.56 9.04 -18.94
CA ALA A 516 -15.98 7.76 -18.54
C ALA A 516 -15.49 6.99 -19.77
N THR A 517 -14.17 6.99 -20.00
CA THR A 517 -13.50 6.30 -21.10
C THR A 517 -12.25 5.60 -20.57
N ALA A 518 -11.69 4.65 -21.31
CA ALA A 518 -10.50 3.87 -20.89
C ALA A 518 -9.26 4.75 -20.60
N GLN A 519 -9.14 5.90 -21.28
CA GLN A 519 -8.17 6.94 -20.96
C GLN A 519 -8.88 8.29 -20.90
N PRO A 520 -9.28 8.75 -19.71
CA PRO A 520 -9.94 10.05 -19.58
C PRO A 520 -9.01 11.17 -20.04
N SER A 521 -9.59 12.18 -20.69
CA SER A 521 -8.88 13.37 -21.17
C SER A 521 -9.73 14.62 -20.98
N LEU A 522 -9.09 15.71 -20.58
CA LEU A 522 -9.68 17.05 -20.55
C LEU A 522 -9.40 17.73 -21.89
N SER A 523 -10.47 18.06 -22.61
CA SER A 523 -10.33 18.82 -23.86
C SER A 523 -9.98 20.29 -23.56
N MET A 524 -9.36 21.00 -24.52
CA MET A 524 -9.06 22.42 -24.32
C MET A 524 -10.32 23.29 -24.19
N SER A 525 -11.45 22.87 -24.79
CA SER A 525 -12.73 23.54 -24.54
C SER A 525 -13.20 23.32 -23.11
N THR A 526 -13.11 22.07 -22.60
CA THR A 526 -13.45 21.76 -21.21
C THR A 526 -12.64 22.59 -20.21
N ILE A 527 -11.32 22.71 -20.41
CA ILE A 527 -10.47 23.53 -19.53
C ILE A 527 -10.87 25.02 -19.58
N ARG A 528 -11.22 25.52 -20.77
CA ARG A 528 -11.68 26.90 -20.96
C ARG A 528 -13.04 27.18 -20.34
N GLU A 529 -13.87 26.15 -20.19
CA GLU A 529 -15.23 26.20 -19.64
C GLU A 529 -15.28 26.06 -18.11
N ILE A 530 -14.13 25.86 -17.44
CA ILE A 530 -14.05 25.80 -15.98
C ILE A 530 -14.53 27.13 -15.39
N MET A 531 -15.58 27.09 -14.59
CA MET A 531 -16.05 28.21 -13.77
C MET A 531 -15.14 28.37 -12.56
N VAL A 532 -14.66 29.59 -12.34
CA VAL A 532 -13.82 29.97 -11.22
C VAL A 532 -14.58 30.93 -10.33
N ILE A 533 -14.60 30.66 -9.03
CA ILE A 533 -15.02 31.65 -8.03
C ILE A 533 -13.87 32.64 -7.89
N LEU A 534 -14.05 33.87 -8.37
CA LEU A 534 -13.03 34.91 -8.33
C LEU A 534 -13.39 35.97 -7.28
N PRO A 535 -12.63 36.07 -6.16
CA PRO A 535 -12.78 37.14 -5.18
C PRO A 535 -11.96 38.38 -5.59
N PRO A 536 -12.11 39.52 -4.89
CA PRO A 536 -11.27 40.70 -5.08
C PRO A 536 -9.77 40.39 -4.99
N LEU A 537 -8.93 41.16 -5.68
CA LEU A 537 -7.48 40.90 -5.72
C LEU A 537 -6.80 40.88 -4.34
N GLN A 538 -7.20 41.76 -3.43
CA GLN A 538 -6.63 41.77 -2.09
C GLN A 538 -7.09 40.55 -1.28
N GLU A 539 -8.33 40.10 -1.46
CA GLU A 539 -8.82 38.85 -0.88
C GLU A 539 -8.06 37.64 -1.43
N GLN A 540 -7.78 37.57 -2.74
CA GLN A 540 -6.92 36.53 -3.33
C GLN A 540 -5.56 36.46 -2.61
N LYS A 541 -4.90 37.61 -2.40
CA LYS A 541 -3.62 37.69 -1.70
C LYS A 541 -3.72 37.24 -0.24
N ARG A 542 -4.79 37.62 0.47
CA ARG A 542 -5.06 37.16 1.84
C ARG A 542 -5.24 35.64 1.89
N ILE A 543 -6.02 35.07 0.96
CA ILE A 543 -6.23 33.63 0.81
C ILE A 543 -4.90 32.91 0.57
N VAL A 544 -4.13 33.34 -0.44
CA VAL A 544 -2.84 32.71 -0.79
C VAL A 544 -1.90 32.70 0.41
N LYS A 545 -1.74 33.84 1.08
CA LYS A 545 -0.90 33.95 2.27
C LYS A 545 -1.35 32.97 3.36
N LYS A 546 -2.65 32.97 3.71
CA LYS A 546 -3.15 32.14 4.81
C LYS A 546 -3.13 30.65 4.51
N THR A 547 -3.49 30.26 3.29
CA THR A 547 -3.44 28.86 2.85
C THR A 547 -2.01 28.34 2.89
N ASN A 548 -1.03 29.10 2.38
CA ASN A 548 0.38 28.69 2.41
C ASN A 548 0.90 28.52 3.84
N GLU A 549 0.56 29.43 4.75
CA GLU A 549 0.90 29.30 6.18
C GLU A 549 0.36 27.99 6.78
N LEU A 550 -0.91 27.68 6.54
CA LEU A 550 -1.57 26.50 7.12
C LEU A 550 -1.10 25.19 6.48
N LEU A 551 -0.97 25.13 5.15
CA LEU A 551 -0.46 23.94 4.46
C LEU A 551 0.98 23.62 4.89
N ALA A 552 1.82 24.63 5.11
CA ALA A 552 3.17 24.44 5.63
C ALA A 552 3.18 23.85 7.06
N LEU A 553 2.19 24.18 7.90
CA LEU A 553 2.02 23.55 9.22
C LEU A 553 1.56 22.09 9.08
N CYS A 554 0.60 21.83 8.18
CA CYS A 554 0.17 20.46 7.87
C CYS A 554 1.33 19.60 7.38
N ASP A 555 2.20 20.12 6.51
CA ASP A 555 3.38 19.41 6.02
C ASP A 555 4.37 19.06 7.15
N LYS A 556 4.57 19.98 8.11
CA LYS A 556 5.39 19.71 9.30
C LYS A 556 4.80 18.61 10.17
N ILE A 557 3.49 18.66 10.44
CA ILE A 557 2.80 17.62 11.22
C ILE A 557 2.91 16.26 10.51
N ASN A 558 2.69 16.23 9.19
CA ASN A 558 2.81 15.01 8.41
C ASN A 558 4.22 14.41 8.48
N HIS A 559 5.25 15.25 8.44
CA HIS A 559 6.64 14.81 8.61
C HIS A 559 6.90 14.18 9.99
N TYR A 560 6.35 14.76 11.07
CA TYR A 560 6.46 14.17 12.41
C TYR A 560 5.71 12.84 12.52
N ILE A 561 4.53 12.71 11.90
CA ILE A 561 3.77 11.44 11.85
C ILE A 561 4.61 10.36 11.15
N GLN A 562 5.18 10.66 9.98
CA GLN A 562 6.03 9.72 9.24
C GLN A 562 7.27 9.31 10.04
N SER A 563 7.91 10.25 10.74
CA SER A 563 9.07 9.96 11.59
C SER A 563 8.71 9.08 12.80
N ALA A 564 7.55 9.33 13.42
CA ALA A 564 7.05 8.51 14.52
C ALA A 564 6.71 7.10 14.05
N GLN A 565 6.04 6.95 12.90
CA GLN A 565 5.75 5.65 12.29
C GLN A 565 7.03 4.86 12.00
N GLN A 566 8.04 5.47 11.38
CA GLN A 566 9.33 4.82 11.14
C GLN A 566 9.98 4.33 12.44
N THR A 567 9.89 5.14 13.51
CA THR A 567 10.42 4.77 14.83
C THR A 567 9.67 3.58 15.42
N GLN A 568 8.34 3.53 15.25
CA GLN A 568 7.52 2.40 15.71
C GLN A 568 7.86 1.10 14.95
N LEU A 569 8.15 1.17 13.64
CA LEU A 569 8.64 0.02 12.88
C LEU A 569 9.96 -0.52 13.45
N HIS A 570 10.94 0.37 13.66
CA HIS A 570 12.23 -0.02 14.24
C HIS A 570 12.09 -0.56 15.68
N LEU A 571 11.18 0.00 16.48
CA LEU A 571 10.92 -0.49 17.83
C LEU A 571 10.31 -1.89 17.81
N ALA A 572 9.36 -2.16 16.90
CA ALA A 572 8.81 -3.51 16.72
C ALA A 572 9.93 -4.51 16.38
N ASP A 573 10.82 -4.18 15.44
CA ASP A 573 11.96 -5.03 15.09
C ASP A 573 12.90 -5.24 16.30
N ALA A 574 13.30 -4.17 16.99
CA ALA A 574 14.18 -4.25 18.15
C ALA A 574 13.57 -5.07 19.31
N LEU A 575 12.25 -4.97 19.53
CA LEU A 575 11.55 -5.78 20.53
C LEU A 575 11.56 -7.27 20.15
N THR A 576 11.39 -7.59 18.86
CA THR A 576 11.51 -8.99 18.42
C THR A 576 12.92 -9.53 18.62
N ASP A 577 13.94 -8.77 18.23
CA ASP A 577 15.34 -9.18 18.40
C ASP A 577 15.74 -9.34 19.87
N ALA A 578 15.31 -8.41 20.74
CA ALA A 578 15.60 -8.45 22.17
C ALA A 578 14.84 -9.57 22.92
N ALA A 579 13.73 -10.07 22.36
CA ALA A 579 13.01 -11.20 22.94
C ALA A 579 13.63 -12.55 22.55
N ILE A 580 14.28 -12.60 21.39
CA ILE A 580 14.92 -13.80 20.85
C ILE A 580 16.29 -14.05 21.49
N ASN A 581 17.08 -12.99 21.64
CA ASN A 581 18.44 -13.00 22.21
C ASN A 581 18.39 -12.83 23.73
#